data_AF-A0A0B1TIV3-F1
#
_entry.id   AF-A0A0B1TIV3-F1
#
_cell.length_a   1.000
_cell.length_b   1.000
_cell.length_c   1.000
_cell.angle_alpha   90.00
_cell.angle_beta   90.00
_cell.angle_gamma   90.00
#
_symmetry.space_group_name_H-M   'P 1'
#
loop_
_entity.id
_entity.type
_entity.pdbx_description
1 polymer ?
#
loop_
_entity_poly.entity_id
_entity_poly.type
_entity_poly.pdbx_seq_one_letter_code
_entity_poly.pdbx_strand_id
1 'polypeptide(L)'
;MAYDQEKLAVVGWAQSFGAALFVLEHRFYGESQPKPDQSVENLKYLSSRQALGDIAEFIIGMNKLYGLHNPKWVTFGKSYAGGFCLLSLWVRQEYPDLIAGAVAFLAFQEMGEARFESESEKCAASIRRAFEDASEMMKSFAGRVQLKELFKFVSRCFTF
;
A
#
# COMPACT_ATOMS: atom_id res chain seq x y z
N MET A 1 5.79 14.17 4.52
CA MET A 1 5.51 15.37 3.70
C MET A 1 4.93 15.06 2.30
N ALA A 2 5.10 13.86 1.72
CA ALA A 2 4.44 13.49 0.44
C ALA A 2 2.99 12.99 0.57
N TYR A 3 2.54 12.64 1.79
CA TYR A 3 1.20 12.09 2.02
C TYR A 3 0.09 13.17 1.95
N ASP A 4 0.37 14.41 2.39
CA ASP A 4 -0.59 15.51 2.34
C ASP A 4 -0.81 16.07 0.93
N GLN A 5 0.25 16.18 0.12
CA GLN A 5 0.17 16.78 -1.22
C GLN A 5 -0.73 16.00 -2.19
N GLU A 6 -0.87 14.69 -2.04
CA GLU A 6 -1.72 13.89 -2.94
C GLU A 6 -3.18 13.81 -2.49
N LYS A 7 -3.46 13.82 -1.18
CA LYS A 7 -4.82 14.10 -0.69
C LYS A 7 -5.27 15.47 -1.21
N LEU A 8 -4.38 16.45 -1.21
CA LEU A 8 -4.62 17.78 -1.80
C LEU A 8 -4.93 17.72 -3.31
N ALA A 9 -4.30 16.82 -4.08
CA ALA A 9 -4.51 16.74 -5.53
C ALA A 9 -5.89 16.17 -5.92
N VAL A 10 -6.28 15.01 -5.38
CA VAL A 10 -7.59 14.40 -5.70
C VAL A 10 -8.74 15.26 -5.17
N VAL A 11 -8.58 15.85 -3.97
CA VAL A 11 -9.56 16.80 -3.42
C VAL A 11 -9.66 18.05 -4.29
N GLY A 12 -8.52 18.60 -4.75
CA GLY A 12 -8.52 19.76 -5.65
C GLY A 12 -9.17 19.49 -7.00
N TRP A 13 -8.96 18.30 -7.57
CA TRP A 13 -9.68 17.88 -8.78
C TRP A 13 -11.17 17.72 -8.52
N ALA A 14 -11.56 17.04 -7.44
CA ALA A 14 -12.97 16.89 -7.09
C ALA A 14 -13.66 18.25 -6.94
N GLN A 15 -13.03 19.22 -6.28
CA GLN A 15 -13.53 20.59 -6.18
C GLN A 15 -13.65 21.27 -7.55
N SER A 16 -12.63 21.15 -8.41
CA SER A 16 -12.62 21.78 -9.74
C SER A 16 -13.69 21.22 -10.68
N PHE A 17 -14.00 19.93 -10.56
CA PHE A 17 -15.02 19.25 -11.36
C PHE A 17 -16.41 19.25 -10.69
N GLY A 18 -16.55 19.79 -9.47
CA GLY A 18 -17.79 19.69 -8.69
C GLY A 18 -18.21 18.25 -8.39
N ALA A 19 -17.23 17.35 -8.28
CA ALA A 19 -17.47 15.92 -8.10
C ALA A 19 -17.63 15.54 -6.62
N ALA A 20 -18.49 14.57 -6.35
CA ALA A 20 -18.56 13.92 -5.05
C ALA A 20 -17.31 13.05 -4.83
N LEU A 21 -16.73 13.13 -3.63
CA LEU A 21 -15.56 12.34 -3.25
C LEU A 21 -15.95 11.33 -2.18
N PHE A 22 -15.63 10.06 -2.44
CA PHE A 22 -15.84 8.96 -1.51
C PHE A 22 -14.50 8.29 -1.19
N VAL A 23 -14.29 8.00 0.08
CA VAL A 23 -13.16 7.17 0.55
C VAL A 23 -13.74 5.87 1.06
N LEU A 24 -13.41 4.78 0.37
CA LEU A 24 -13.87 3.45 0.72
C LEU A 24 -12.76 2.71 1.48
N GLU A 25 -13.07 2.27 2.69
CA GLU A 25 -12.18 1.42 3.47
C GLU A 25 -12.26 -0.03 2.98
N HIS A 26 -11.10 -0.68 2.90
CA HIS A 26 -11.01 -2.04 2.39
C HIS A 26 -11.44 -3.06 3.46
N ARG A 27 -12.13 -4.13 3.06
CA ARG A 27 -12.49 -5.23 3.97
C ARG A 27 -11.28 -5.74 4.77
N PHE A 28 -11.51 -6.09 6.04
CA PHE A 28 -10.51 -6.51 7.03
C PHE A 28 -9.53 -5.43 7.50
N TYR A 29 -9.64 -4.20 7.02
CA TYR A 29 -8.83 -3.07 7.51
C TYR A 29 -9.73 -2.09 8.26
N GLY A 30 -9.17 -1.44 9.29
CA GLY A 30 -9.89 -0.46 10.10
C GLY A 30 -11.16 -1.03 10.74
N GLU A 31 -12.26 -0.33 10.56
CA GLU A 31 -13.59 -0.67 11.10
C GLU A 31 -14.37 -1.62 10.17
N SER A 32 -13.93 -1.77 8.92
CA SER A 32 -14.55 -2.61 7.90
C SER A 32 -14.27 -4.09 8.12
N GLN A 33 -14.86 -4.67 9.17
CA GLN A 33 -14.68 -6.07 9.56
C GLN A 33 -15.88 -6.95 9.17
N PRO A 34 -15.78 -7.79 8.11
CA PRO A 34 -16.89 -8.67 7.69
C PRO A 34 -17.17 -9.82 8.67
N LYS A 35 -16.24 -10.07 9.61
CA LYS A 35 -16.28 -11.13 10.61
C LYS A 35 -15.88 -10.57 11.98
N PRO A 36 -16.28 -11.22 13.08
CA PRO A 36 -15.94 -10.75 14.44
C PRO A 36 -14.44 -10.75 14.74
N ASP A 37 -13.69 -11.64 14.08
CA ASP A 37 -12.26 -11.83 14.28
C ASP A 37 -11.51 -12.06 12.96
N GLN A 38 -10.20 -11.85 13.00
CA GLN A 38 -9.29 -12.03 11.87
C GLN A 38 -8.55 -13.38 11.94
N SER A 39 -9.22 -14.42 12.42
CA SER A 39 -8.68 -15.78 12.41
C SER A 39 -8.35 -16.24 11.00
N VAL A 40 -7.37 -17.14 10.86
CA VAL A 40 -6.91 -17.68 9.57
C VAL A 40 -8.08 -18.25 8.75
N GLU A 41 -9.05 -18.86 9.42
CA GLU A 41 -10.27 -19.40 8.83
C GLU A 41 -11.15 -18.32 8.19
N ASN A 42 -11.18 -17.11 8.76
CA ASN A 42 -11.94 -15.97 8.26
C ASN A 42 -11.17 -15.19 7.19
N LEU A 43 -9.84 -15.29 7.14
CA LEU A 43 -9.03 -14.69 6.08
C LEU A 43 -9.31 -15.27 4.69
N LYS A 44 -10.03 -16.39 4.56
CA LYS A 44 -10.53 -16.88 3.26
C LYS A 44 -11.42 -15.87 2.53
N TYR A 45 -12.02 -14.91 3.25
CA TYR A 45 -12.82 -13.84 2.68
C TYR A 45 -12.00 -12.58 2.33
N LEU A 46 -10.71 -12.55 2.66
CA LEU A 46 -9.78 -11.49 2.28
C LEU A 46 -9.17 -11.84 0.92
N SER A 47 -9.87 -11.49 -0.17
CA SER A 47 -9.33 -11.65 -1.53
C SER A 47 -9.59 -10.42 -2.38
N SER A 48 -8.71 -10.17 -3.36
CA SER A 48 -8.85 -9.04 -4.27
C SER A 48 -10.18 -9.09 -5.02
N ARG A 49 -10.60 -10.27 -5.50
CA ARG A 49 -11.87 -10.45 -6.23
C ARG A 49 -13.08 -10.00 -5.40
N GLN A 50 -13.06 -10.36 -4.13
CA GLN A 50 -14.10 -9.98 -3.19
C GLN A 50 -14.09 -8.47 -2.91
N ALA A 51 -12.91 -7.86 -2.78
CA ALA A 51 -12.79 -6.40 -2.65
C ALA A 51 -13.27 -5.64 -3.90
N LEU A 52 -13.05 -6.19 -5.10
CA LEU A 52 -13.62 -5.62 -6.34
C LEU A 52 -15.16 -5.62 -6.31
N GLY A 53 -15.75 -6.71 -5.80
CA GLY A 53 -17.20 -6.81 -5.58
C GLY A 53 -17.72 -5.76 -4.60
N ASP A 54 -17.00 -5.51 -3.49
CA ASP A 54 -17.39 -4.47 -2.54
C ASP A 54 -17.37 -3.08 -3.16
N ILE A 55 -16.38 -2.78 -4.01
CA ILE A 55 -16.32 -1.49 -4.72
C ILE A 55 -17.53 -1.32 -5.65
N ALA A 56 -17.90 -2.37 -6.39
CA ALA A 56 -19.05 -2.33 -7.28
C ALA A 56 -20.36 -2.12 -6.52
N GLU A 57 -20.60 -2.89 -5.45
CA GLU A 57 -21.78 -2.76 -4.60
C GLU A 57 -21.82 -1.41 -3.88
N PHE A 58 -20.67 -0.89 -3.44
CA PHE A 58 -20.55 0.44 -2.86
C PHE A 58 -21.01 1.51 -3.84
N ILE A 59 -20.55 1.48 -5.09
CA ILE A 59 -20.95 2.45 -6.11
C ILE A 59 -22.47 2.38 -6.37
N ILE A 60 -23.02 1.17 -6.50
CA ILE A 60 -24.46 0.96 -6.69
C ILE A 60 -25.24 1.52 -5.49
N GLY A 61 -24.77 1.26 -4.27
CA GLY A 61 -25.35 1.75 -3.03
C GLY A 61 -25.33 3.27 -2.94
N MET A 62 -24.20 3.91 -3.25
CA MET A 62 -24.06 5.37 -3.25
C MET A 62 -24.93 6.02 -4.32
N ASN A 63 -25.01 5.43 -5.53
CA ASN A 63 -25.88 5.94 -6.58
C ASN A 63 -27.36 5.94 -6.14
N LYS A 64 -27.80 4.88 -5.45
CA LYS A 64 -29.16 4.80 -4.90
C LYS A 64 -29.36 5.80 -3.75
N LEU A 65 -28.42 5.89 -2.82
CA LEU A 65 -28.51 6.74 -1.64
C LEU A 65 -28.57 8.23 -2.00
N TYR A 66 -27.79 8.66 -2.98
CA TYR A 66 -27.71 10.05 -3.43
C TYR A 66 -28.56 10.36 -4.67
N GLY A 67 -29.34 9.39 -5.18
CA GLY A 67 -30.20 9.59 -6.36
C GLY A 67 -29.41 9.95 -7.64
N LEU A 68 -28.22 9.39 -7.81
CA LEU A 68 -27.35 9.69 -8.96
C LEU A 68 -27.82 8.93 -10.20
N HIS A 69 -28.19 9.65 -11.26
CA HIS A 69 -28.60 9.09 -12.54
C HIS A 69 -27.46 9.15 -13.55
N ASN A 70 -27.02 7.99 -14.05
CA ASN A 70 -25.91 7.85 -15.00
C ASN A 70 -24.60 8.59 -14.58
N PRO A 71 -24.11 8.40 -13.34
CA PRO A 71 -22.89 9.06 -12.89
C PRO A 71 -21.64 8.49 -13.55
N LYS A 72 -20.65 9.35 -13.79
CA LYS A 72 -19.31 8.94 -14.25
C LYS A 72 -18.41 8.70 -13.05
N TRP A 73 -18.16 7.44 -12.71
CA TRP A 73 -17.25 7.08 -11.63
C TRP A 73 -15.80 7.00 -12.11
N VAL A 74 -14.89 7.57 -11.33
CA VAL A 74 -13.45 7.43 -11.52
C VAL A 74 -12.84 6.89 -10.23
N THR A 75 -12.10 5.80 -10.32
CA THR A 75 -11.43 5.19 -9.16
C THR A 75 -9.99 5.65 -9.07
N PHE A 76 -9.53 5.91 -7.85
CA PHE A 76 -8.16 6.32 -7.57
C PHE A 76 -7.52 5.32 -6.60
N GLY A 77 -6.31 4.86 -6.92
CA GLY A 77 -5.56 3.89 -6.11
C GLY A 77 -4.14 4.36 -5.88
N LYS A 78 -3.73 4.41 -4.62
CA LYS A 78 -2.36 4.72 -4.20
C LYS A 78 -1.92 3.76 -3.10
N SER A 79 -0.81 3.06 -3.28
CA SER A 79 -0.24 2.18 -2.24
C SER A 79 1.20 1.75 -2.52
N TYR A 80 1.84 1.29 -1.45
CA TYR A 80 3.08 0.53 -1.44
C TYR A 80 2.78 -0.91 -1.87
N ALA A 81 3.52 -1.41 -2.86
CA ALA A 81 3.44 -2.77 -3.41
C ALA A 81 2.08 -3.19 -4.00
N GLY A 82 1.95 -3.03 -5.33
CA GLY A 82 1.12 -3.87 -6.21
C GLY A 82 -0.40 -3.85 -5.99
N GLY A 83 -0.89 -4.43 -4.91
CA GLY A 83 -2.29 -4.84 -4.74
C GLY A 83 -3.30 -3.69 -4.85
N PHE A 84 -3.18 -2.65 -4.03
CA PHE A 84 -4.22 -1.61 -3.95
C PHE A 84 -4.23 -0.60 -5.11
N CYS A 85 -3.08 -0.30 -5.73
CA CYS A 85 -3.07 0.48 -6.99
C CYS A 85 -3.69 -0.32 -8.13
N LEU A 86 -3.38 -1.62 -8.19
CA LEU A 86 -3.95 -2.51 -9.20
C LEU A 86 -5.45 -2.74 -8.96
N LEU A 87 -5.95 -2.68 -7.72
CA LEU A 87 -7.39 -2.77 -7.46
C LEU A 87 -8.19 -1.71 -8.22
N SER A 88 -7.72 -0.47 -8.32
CA SER A 88 -8.41 0.58 -9.09
C SER A 88 -8.45 0.27 -10.59
N LEU A 89 -7.37 -0.31 -11.13
CA LEU A 89 -7.33 -0.74 -12.54
C LEU A 89 -8.20 -1.98 -12.78
N TRP A 90 -8.11 -2.98 -11.90
CA TRP A 90 -8.86 -4.22 -11.99
C TRP A 90 -10.36 -4.00 -11.84
N VAL A 91 -10.80 -3.08 -10.99
CA VAL A 91 -12.24 -2.79 -10.88
C VAL A 91 -12.78 -2.16 -12.16
N ARG A 92 -11.99 -1.32 -12.84
CA ARG A 92 -12.34 -0.79 -14.17
C ARG A 92 -12.37 -1.89 -15.23
N GLN A 93 -11.51 -2.88 -15.12
CA GLN A 93 -11.45 -4.02 -16.04
C GLN A 93 -12.64 -4.98 -15.85
N GLU A 94 -12.98 -5.31 -14.61
CA GLU A 94 -14.09 -6.23 -14.29
C GLU A 94 -15.46 -5.55 -14.43
N TYR A 95 -15.57 -4.25 -14.15
CA TYR A 95 -16.82 -3.49 -14.18
C TYR A 95 -16.73 -2.26 -15.11
N PRO A 96 -16.56 -2.48 -16.43
CA PRO A 96 -16.36 -1.39 -17.39
C PRO A 96 -17.58 -0.48 -17.57
N ASP A 97 -18.78 -1.01 -17.30
CA ASP A 97 -20.04 -0.27 -17.42
C ASP A 97 -20.30 0.64 -16.22
N LEU A 98 -19.71 0.32 -15.06
CA LEU A 98 -19.92 1.04 -13.82
C LEU A 98 -18.90 2.16 -13.62
N ILE A 99 -17.67 1.97 -14.11
CA ILE A 99 -16.55 2.86 -13.87
C ILE A 99 -16.06 3.41 -15.20
N ALA A 100 -16.05 4.74 -15.34
CA ALA A 100 -15.60 5.41 -16.55
C ALA A 100 -14.07 5.34 -16.70
N GLY A 101 -13.33 5.50 -15.61
CA GLY A 101 -11.86 5.50 -15.63
C GLY A 101 -11.24 5.12 -14.29
N ALA A 102 -9.95 4.80 -14.33
CA ALA A 102 -9.16 4.45 -13.16
C ALA A 102 -7.80 5.14 -13.24
N VAL A 103 -7.33 5.64 -12.10
CA VAL A 103 -6.02 6.26 -11.95
C VAL A 103 -5.25 5.50 -10.88
N ALA A 104 -4.11 4.92 -11.28
CA ALA A 104 -3.20 4.23 -10.38
C ALA A 104 -1.94 5.08 -10.17
N PHE A 105 -1.76 5.57 -8.95
CA PHE A 105 -0.53 6.24 -8.53
C PHE A 105 0.46 5.18 -8.09
N LEU A 106 1.31 4.75 -9.02
CA LEU A 106 2.39 3.80 -8.72
C LEU A 106 3.48 4.52 -7.95
N ALA A 107 3.55 4.31 -6.64
CA ALA A 107 4.72 4.65 -5.86
C ALA A 107 5.79 3.56 -6.04
N PHE A 108 6.32 3.42 -7.26
CA PHE A 108 7.66 2.86 -7.42
C PHE A 108 8.65 3.94 -6.97
N GLN A 109 8.65 4.22 -5.66
CA GLN A 109 9.83 4.83 -5.08
C GLN A 109 10.92 3.79 -5.28
N GLU A 110 12.01 4.14 -5.96
CA GLU A 110 13.20 3.29 -6.07
C GLU A 110 13.67 2.94 -4.65
N MET A 111 13.16 1.82 -4.13
CA MET A 111 13.58 1.25 -2.87
C MET A 111 14.90 0.56 -3.15
N GLY A 112 16.00 1.28 -2.95
CA GLY A 112 17.32 0.73 -3.20
C GLY A 112 18.44 1.73 -3.03
N GLU A 113 19.64 1.27 -3.33
CA GLU A 113 20.89 2.03 -3.25
C GLU A 113 20.82 3.35 -4.01
N ALA A 114 20.12 3.41 -5.14
CA ALA A 114 19.92 4.61 -5.95
C ALA A 114 19.32 5.80 -5.16
N ARG A 115 18.46 5.54 -4.17
CA ARG A 115 17.94 6.59 -3.30
C ARG A 115 19.01 7.11 -2.34
N PHE A 116 19.85 6.23 -1.82
CA PHE A 116 20.95 6.65 -0.95
C PHE A 116 22.05 7.36 -1.74
N GLU A 117 22.32 6.92 -2.96
CA GLU A 117 23.32 7.52 -3.87
C GLU A 117 22.91 8.92 -4.32
N SER A 118 21.63 9.13 -4.63
CA SER A 118 21.10 10.45 -4.99
C SER A 118 21.11 11.47 -3.84
N GLU A 119 21.02 11.01 -2.58
CA GLU A 119 21.09 11.88 -1.40
C GLU A 119 22.55 12.11 -0.96
N SER A 120 23.38 11.07 -0.94
CA SER A 120 24.80 11.14 -0.61
C SER A 120 25.55 9.87 -0.98
N GLU A 121 26.46 9.98 -1.95
CA GLU A 121 27.35 8.90 -2.38
C GLU A 121 28.16 8.30 -1.22
N LYS A 122 28.63 9.14 -0.27
CA LYS A 122 29.37 8.68 0.92
C LYS A 122 28.49 7.88 1.88
N CYS A 123 27.24 8.29 2.04
CA CYS A 123 26.27 7.57 2.88
C CYS A 123 25.96 6.20 2.27
N ALA A 124 25.67 6.18 0.98
CA ALA A 124 25.41 4.95 0.23
C ALA A 124 26.58 3.96 0.31
N ALA A 125 27.81 4.43 0.07
CA ALA A 125 29.00 3.59 0.18
C ALA A 125 29.24 3.05 1.60
N SER A 126 28.94 3.85 2.62
CA SER A 126 29.06 3.43 4.03
C SER A 126 28.01 2.38 4.40
N ILE A 127 26.76 2.55 3.93
CA ILE A 127 25.68 1.58 4.10
C ILE A 127 26.05 0.26 3.41
N ARG A 128 26.52 0.31 2.17
CA ARG A 128 26.93 -0.88 1.39
C ARG A 128 28.04 -1.66 2.12
N ARG A 129 29.08 -0.96 2.59
CA ARG A 129 30.15 -1.56 3.38
C ARG A 129 29.65 -2.16 4.70
N ALA A 130 28.76 -1.46 5.42
CA ALA A 130 28.21 -1.97 6.67
C ALA A 130 27.42 -3.28 6.47
N PHE A 131 26.70 -3.43 5.35
CA PHE A 131 26.03 -4.68 5.00
C PHE A 131 26.99 -5.81 4.66
N GLU A 132 28.08 -5.53 3.96
CA GLU A 132 29.15 -6.50 3.67
C GLU A 132 29.82 -6.99 4.97
N ASP A 133 30.22 -6.06 5.83
CA ASP A 133 30.84 -6.35 7.12
C ASP A 133 29.88 -7.15 8.02
N ALA A 134 28.61 -6.77 8.09
CA ALA A 134 27.61 -7.51 8.84
C ALA A 134 27.40 -8.93 8.28
N SER A 135 27.39 -9.09 6.95
CA SER A 135 27.29 -10.41 6.31
C SER A 135 28.48 -11.30 6.66
N GLU A 136 29.69 -10.74 6.70
CA GLU A 136 30.89 -11.48 7.09
C GLU A 136 30.87 -11.85 8.57
N MET A 137 30.52 -10.92 9.45
CA MET A 137 30.39 -11.16 10.89
C MET A 137 29.34 -12.23 11.22
N MET A 138 28.26 -12.32 10.44
CA MET A 138 27.23 -13.35 10.60
C MET A 138 27.74 -14.79 10.41
N LYS A 139 28.81 -14.99 9.62
CA LYS A 139 29.36 -16.33 9.33
C LYS A 139 30.00 -16.99 10.54
N SER A 140 30.49 -16.21 11.51
CA SER A 140 31.19 -16.71 12.69
C SER A 140 30.39 -16.49 13.98
N PHE A 141 30.56 -17.37 14.97
CA PHE A 141 29.93 -17.19 16.28
C PHE A 141 30.40 -15.92 16.99
N ALA A 142 31.71 -15.63 16.94
CA ALA A 142 32.29 -14.42 17.52
C ALA A 142 31.74 -13.14 16.84
N GLY A 143 31.60 -13.15 15.51
CA GLY A 143 31.02 -12.03 14.78
C GLY A 143 29.53 -11.83 15.08
N ARG A 144 28.75 -12.90 15.26
CA ARG A 144 27.34 -12.80 15.73
C ARG A 144 27.23 -12.19 17.13
N VAL A 145 28.15 -12.50 18.05
CA VAL A 145 28.21 -11.85 19.37
C VAL A 145 28.55 -10.37 19.24
N GLN A 146 29.51 -10.00 18.39
CA GLN A 146 29.85 -8.60 18.15
C GLN A 146 28.68 -7.82 17.52
N LEU A 147 27.97 -8.41 16.54
CA LEU A 147 26.78 -7.81 15.94
C LEU A 147 25.66 -7.62 16.97
N LYS A 148 25.48 -8.59 17.88
CA LYS A 148 24.52 -8.48 18.98
C LYS A 148 24.80 -7.27 19.86
N GLU A 149 26.06 -7.02 20.21
CA GLU A 149 26.44 -5.84 21.00
C GLU A 149 26.30 -4.54 20.19
N LEU A 150 26.73 -4.54 18.92
CA LEU A 150 26.69 -3.36 18.05
C LEU A 150 25.26 -2.85 17.81
N PHE A 151 24.33 -3.77 17.49
CA PHE A 151 22.93 -3.45 17.18
C PHE A 151 21.99 -3.63 18.38
N LYS A 152 22.52 -4.04 19.54
CA LYS A 152 21.75 -4.32 20.77
C LYS A 152 20.58 -5.27 20.52
N PHE A 153 20.83 -6.35 19.78
CA PHE A 153 19.80 -7.34 19.46
C PHE A 153 19.35 -8.11 20.71
N VAL A 154 18.05 -8.35 20.82
CA VAL A 154 17.50 -9.24 21.85
C VAL A 154 18.01 -10.66 21.61
N SER A 155 18.34 -11.37 22.70
CA SER A 155 19.17 -12.59 22.77
C SER A 155 18.73 -13.82 21.93
N ARG A 156 17.61 -13.76 21.21
CA ARG A 156 17.08 -14.88 20.40
C ARG A 156 17.55 -14.95 18.94
N CYS A 157 18.24 -13.93 18.41
CA CYS A 157 18.57 -13.92 16.98
C CYS A 157 19.75 -14.82 16.56
N PHE A 158 20.58 -15.33 17.49
CA PHE A 158 21.87 -15.98 17.14
C PHE A 158 22.15 -17.31 17.82
N THR A 159 21.14 -17.93 18.45
CA THR A 159 21.21 -19.30 18.98
C THR A 159 20.78 -20.29 17.90
N PHE A 160 21.66 -20.54 16.93
CA PHE A 160 21.61 -21.67 16.01
C PHE A 160 23.00 -22.29 15.91
#